data_AF-A0A2N4TXY8-F1
#
_entry.id   AF-A0A2N4TXY8-F1
#
_cell.length_a   1.000
_cell.length_b   1.000
_cell.length_c   1.000
_cell.angle_alpha   90.00
_cell.angle_beta   90.00
_cell.angle_gamma   90.00
#
_symmetry.space_group_name_H-M   'P 1'
#
loop_
_entity.id
_entity.type
_entity.pdbx_description
1 polymer ?
#
loop_
_entity_poly.entity_id
_entity_poly.type
_entity_poly.pdbx_seq_one_letter_code
_entity_poly.pdbx_strand_id
1 'polypeptide(L)'
;MNTTGAIEQLQAGDALDVLKEFTVPYANAVNIDWSQGDIAVLTLTGDCTISMQGTRKKCLLRLVQDATGGHAVAFDSTVRFGSDIPSITLSTAGNKVDYIGLVYNGAAGKFDLIAYTRGY
;
A
#
# COMPACT_ATOMS: atom_id res chain seq x y z
N MET A 1 -46.83 1.14 12.66
CA MET A 1 -45.62 0.37 12.34
C MET A 1 -44.73 1.27 11.50
N ASN A 2 -43.65 1.79 12.08
CA ASN A 2 -42.63 2.47 11.28
C ASN A 2 -41.45 1.50 11.18
N THR A 3 -41.26 0.92 10.00
CA THR A 3 -40.30 -0.16 9.71
C THR A 3 -38.88 0.36 9.54
N THR A 4 -38.44 1.34 10.33
CA THR A 4 -37.07 1.89 10.27
C THR A 4 -36.08 1.06 11.08
N GLY A 5 -36.24 -0.27 11.04
CA GLY A 5 -35.24 -1.21 11.50
C GLY A 5 -34.75 -1.98 10.28
N ALA A 6 -33.53 -1.71 9.83
CA ALA A 6 -32.59 -2.67 9.18
C ALA A 6 -31.53 -2.03 8.28
N ILE A 7 -31.45 -0.70 8.12
CA ILE A 7 -30.31 -0.09 7.44
C ILE A 7 -30.03 1.25 8.12
N GLU A 8 -28.91 1.38 8.82
CA GLU A 8 -28.33 2.70 9.11
C GLU A 8 -28.06 3.34 7.75
N GLN A 9 -28.96 4.21 7.30
CA GLN A 9 -28.71 5.02 6.13
C GLN A 9 -27.65 6.04 6.52
N LEU A 10 -26.46 5.91 5.91
CA LEU A 10 -25.40 6.89 5.98
C LEU A 10 -26.00 8.29 5.75
N GLN A 11 -25.88 9.16 6.76
CA GLN A 11 -26.37 10.53 6.67
C GLN A 11 -25.40 11.37 5.85
N ALA A 12 -25.88 12.46 5.26
CA ALA A 12 -25.01 13.40 4.57
C ALA A 12 -24.00 13.99 5.58
N GLY A 13 -22.74 13.56 5.49
CA GLY A 13 -21.67 13.94 6.41
C GLY A 13 -21.04 12.77 7.16
N ASP A 14 -21.65 11.59 7.14
CA ASP A 14 -20.96 10.37 7.54
C ASP A 14 -19.86 10.10 6.52
N ALA A 15 -18.64 9.87 7.00
CA ALA A 15 -17.59 9.36 6.14
C ALA A 15 -18.04 7.98 5.65
N LEU A 16 -18.44 7.88 4.38
CA LEU A 16 -18.49 6.60 3.71
C LEU A 16 -17.08 6.02 3.83
N ASP A 17 -16.93 4.93 4.58
CA ASP A 17 -15.66 4.23 4.78
C ASP A 17 -15.26 3.47 3.50
N VAL A 18 -15.15 4.21 2.39
CA VAL A 18 -14.54 3.71 1.17
C VAL A 18 -13.04 3.83 1.34
N LEU A 19 -12.35 2.73 1.03
CA LEU A 19 -10.91 2.74 0.89
C LEU A 19 -10.48 3.87 -0.06
N LYS A 20 -9.64 4.76 0.45
CA LYS A 20 -9.16 5.91 -0.33
C LYS A 20 -7.88 5.53 -1.05
N GLU A 21 -7.92 5.60 -2.38
CA GLU A 21 -6.74 5.42 -3.23
C GLU A 21 -6.02 6.75 -3.48
N PHE A 22 -4.69 6.72 -3.51
CA PHE A 22 -3.86 7.86 -3.88
C PHE A 22 -2.64 7.43 -4.71
N THR A 23 -2.26 8.27 -5.66
CA THR A 23 -1.09 8.05 -6.51
C THR A 23 0.15 8.62 -5.86
N VAL A 24 1.21 7.84 -5.82
CA VAL A 24 2.54 8.23 -5.35
C VAL A 24 3.41 8.54 -6.57
N PRO A 25 3.98 9.76 -6.66
CA PRO A 25 4.94 10.08 -7.71
C PRO A 25 6.19 9.22 -7.59
N TYR A 26 6.72 8.76 -8.73
CA TYR A 26 8.00 8.07 -8.76
C TYR A 26 9.16 9.02 -8.38
N ALA A 27 10.12 8.46 -7.63
CA ALA A 27 11.43 9.00 -7.36
C ALA A 27 12.38 7.83 -7.07
N ASN A 28 13.70 8.05 -7.08
CA ASN A 28 14.66 7.04 -6.62
C ASN A 28 14.56 6.80 -5.09
N ALA A 29 14.13 7.81 -4.34
CA ALA A 29 13.76 7.73 -2.93
C ALA A 29 12.29 8.15 -2.78
N VAL A 30 11.40 7.18 -2.61
CA VAL A 30 9.95 7.39 -2.53
C VAL A 30 9.52 7.38 -1.07
N ASN A 31 8.81 8.43 -0.64
CA ASN A 31 8.16 8.45 0.66
C ASN A 31 6.64 8.30 0.48
N ILE A 32 6.07 7.21 1.00
CA ILE A 32 4.63 6.97 0.98
C ILE A 32 4.03 7.45 2.30
N ASP A 33 3.23 8.51 2.24
CA ASP A 33 2.51 9.03 3.41
C ASP A 33 1.08 8.48 3.48
N TRP A 34 0.86 7.54 4.41
CA TRP A 34 -0.42 6.89 4.62
C TRP A 34 -1.48 7.77 5.30
N SER A 35 -1.18 9.04 5.59
CA SER A 35 -2.20 10.04 5.91
C SER A 35 -3.12 10.31 4.71
N GLN A 36 -2.64 10.07 3.48
CA GLN A 36 -3.36 10.42 2.25
C GLN A 36 -4.46 9.42 1.87
N GLY A 37 -4.35 8.15 2.26
CA GLY A 37 -5.34 7.12 1.96
C GLY A 37 -4.91 5.73 2.40
N ASP A 38 -5.70 4.72 2.01
CA ASP A 38 -5.54 3.30 2.35
C ASP A 38 -4.78 2.52 1.29
N ILE A 39 -4.87 2.96 0.03
CA ILE A 39 -4.27 2.31 -1.13
C ILE A 39 -3.30 3.27 -1.81
N ALA A 40 -2.01 2.97 -1.74
CA ALA A 40 -0.98 3.71 -2.45
C ALA A 40 -0.69 3.04 -3.80
N VAL A 41 -0.58 3.84 -4.86
CA VAL A 41 -0.28 3.36 -6.21
C VAL A 41 1.00 4.00 -6.69
N LEU A 42 2.02 3.18 -6.95
CA LEU A 42 3.30 3.63 -7.46
C LEU A 42 3.62 2.90 -8.76
N THR A 43 3.74 3.67 -9.85
CA THR A 43 4.30 3.16 -11.11
C THR A 43 5.81 3.33 -11.08
N LEU A 44 6.52 2.21 -11.25
CA LEU A 44 7.97 2.13 -11.27
C LEU A 44 8.47 2.45 -12.67
N THR A 45 9.37 3.44 -12.77
CA THR A 45 10.10 3.77 -14.01
C THR A 45 11.61 3.52 -13.86
N GLY A 46 12.01 2.87 -12.77
CA GLY A 46 13.38 2.60 -12.35
C GLY A 46 13.40 1.98 -10.96
N ASP A 47 14.58 1.54 -10.53
CA ASP A 47 14.79 1.03 -9.17
C ASP A 47 14.63 2.15 -8.14
N CYS A 48 13.97 1.86 -7.02
CA CYS A 48 13.82 2.83 -5.95
C CYS A 48 13.89 2.23 -4.54
N THR A 49 14.15 3.10 -3.56
CA THR A 49 13.98 2.80 -2.14
C THR A 49 12.71 3.47 -1.63
N ILE A 50 11.87 2.73 -0.93
CA ILE A 50 10.60 3.20 -0.37
C ILE A 50 10.72 3.35 1.15
N SER A 51 10.35 4.52 1.66
CA SER A 51 10.07 4.79 3.07
C SER A 51 8.58 4.96 3.31
N MET A 52 8.13 4.67 4.54
CA MET A 52 6.74 4.80 4.95
C MET A 52 6.58 5.88 6.02
N GLN A 53 5.55 6.70 5.88
CA GLN A 53 5.14 7.71 6.85
C GLN A 53 3.67 7.51 7.25
N GLY A 54 3.33 7.98 8.45
CA GLY A 54 1.98 7.91 9.00
C GLY A 54 1.79 6.68 9.88
N THR A 55 0.55 6.51 10.36
CA THR A 55 0.22 5.50 11.39
C THR A 55 -1.03 4.67 11.03
N ARG A 56 -1.44 4.73 9.76
CA ARG A 56 -2.62 4.00 9.26
C ARG A 56 -2.43 2.50 9.46
N LYS A 57 -3.48 1.85 9.98
CA LYS A 57 -3.36 0.49 10.52
C LYS A 57 -3.28 -0.60 9.46
N LYS A 58 -4.00 -0.46 8.36
CA LYS A 58 -4.03 -1.42 7.25
C LYS A 58 -3.80 -0.63 5.98
N CYS A 59 -2.76 -1.01 5.24
CA CYS A 59 -2.34 -0.30 4.04
C CYS A 59 -2.11 -1.31 2.92
N LEU A 60 -2.52 -0.94 1.71
CA LEU A 60 -2.27 -1.72 0.50
C LEU A 60 -1.40 -0.90 -0.44
N LEU A 61 -0.21 -1.40 -0.75
CA LEU A 61 0.67 -0.81 -1.75
C LEU A 61 0.55 -1.60 -3.04
N ARG A 62 0.20 -0.91 -4.13
CA ARG A 62 0.24 -1.43 -5.49
C ARG A 62 1.48 -0.90 -6.19
N LEU A 63 2.37 -1.81 -6.58
CA LEU A 63 3.55 -1.52 -7.39
C LEU A 63 3.26 -1.94 -8.82
N VAL A 64 3.39 -1.00 -9.74
CA VAL A 64 3.11 -1.22 -11.16
C VAL A 64 4.42 -1.07 -11.93
N GLN A 65 4.85 -2.10 -12.66
CA GLN A 65 5.94 -1.96 -13.63
C GLN A 65 5.50 -1.03 -14.77
N ASP A 66 6.39 -0.15 -15.25
CA ASP A 66 6.17 0.54 -16.52
C ASP A 66 6.15 -0.44 -17.70
N ALA A 67 6.06 0.08 -18.93
CA ALA A 67 6.02 -0.75 -20.14
C ALA A 67 7.30 -1.60 -20.36
N THR A 68 8.42 -1.24 -19.73
CA THR A 68 9.69 -1.98 -19.82
C THR A 68 9.69 -3.15 -18.84
N GLY A 69 9.35 -2.87 -17.59
CA GLY A 69 9.49 -3.80 -16.49
C GLY A 69 10.94 -4.01 -16.04
N GLY A 70 11.12 -4.89 -15.06
CA GLY A 70 12.43 -5.25 -14.51
C GLY A 70 12.92 -4.34 -13.40
N HIS A 71 12.08 -3.41 -12.92
CA HIS A 71 12.43 -2.51 -11.82
C HIS A 71 12.31 -3.20 -10.46
N ALA A 72 13.26 -2.94 -9.60
CA ALA A 72 13.31 -3.46 -8.23
C ALA A 72 12.94 -2.38 -7.20
N VAL A 73 12.44 -2.83 -6.06
CA VAL A 73 12.15 -1.97 -4.91
C VAL A 73 12.87 -2.51 -3.69
N ALA A 74 13.53 -1.61 -2.96
CA ALA A 74 13.98 -1.83 -1.60
C ALA A 74 13.07 -1.07 -0.62
N PHE A 75 12.82 -1.63 0.56
CA PHE A 75 12.22 -0.88 1.65
C PHE A 75 13.29 -0.45 2.64
N ASP A 76 13.15 0.77 3.16
CA ASP A 76 14.02 1.27 4.20
C ASP A 76 13.66 0.67 5.57
N SER A 77 14.31 1.19 6.61
CA SER A 77 14.10 0.72 7.99
C SER A 77 12.70 0.95 8.54
N THR A 78 11.81 1.70 7.88
CA THR A 78 10.41 1.93 8.33
C THR A 78 9.54 0.68 8.15
N VAL A 79 9.96 -0.24 7.28
CA VAL A 79 9.30 -1.52 7.05
C VAL A 79 10.05 -2.64 7.76
N ARG A 80 9.30 -3.57 8.36
CA ARG A 80 9.84 -4.77 8.97
C ARG A 80 9.30 -6.00 8.25
N PHE A 81 10.21 -6.87 7.85
CA PHE A 81 9.91 -8.18 7.30
C PHE A 81 9.72 -9.21 8.42
N GLY A 82 8.78 -10.13 8.21
CA GLY A 82 8.59 -11.30 9.08
C GLY A 82 9.52 -12.44 8.72
N SER A 83 9.53 -13.51 9.50
CA SER A 83 10.27 -14.74 9.17
C SER A 83 9.73 -15.46 7.94
N ASP A 84 8.42 -15.40 7.72
CA ASP A 84 7.75 -16.09 6.61
C ASP A 84 7.86 -15.33 5.29
N ILE A 85 8.03 -14.01 5.37
CA ILE A 85 8.28 -13.13 4.23
C ILE A 85 9.55 -12.32 4.53
N PRO A 86 10.75 -12.91 4.36
CA PRO A 86 12.01 -12.24 4.68
C PRO A 86 12.44 -11.23 3.60
N SER A 87 11.87 -11.34 2.39
CA SER A 87 12.10 -10.44 1.25
C SER A 87 10.95 -10.53 0.25
N ILE A 88 10.94 -9.63 -0.74
CA ILE A 88 10.02 -9.69 -1.88
C ILE A 88 10.80 -9.64 -3.20
N THR A 89 10.20 -10.11 -4.29
CA THR A 89 10.82 -10.09 -5.64
C THR A 89 9.76 -9.80 -6.69
N LEU A 90 9.69 -8.55 -7.14
CA LEU A 90 8.64 -8.07 -8.02
C LEU A 90 8.57 -8.81 -9.37
N SER A 91 7.40 -8.76 -9.98
CA SER A 91 7.20 -9.13 -11.37
C SER A 91 8.11 -8.28 -12.27
N THR A 92 8.71 -8.92 -13.27
CA THR A 92 9.69 -8.27 -14.16
C THR A 92 9.14 -7.91 -15.53
N ALA A 93 7.99 -8.47 -15.93
CA ALA A 93 7.36 -8.08 -17.19
C ALA A 93 6.73 -6.69 -17.05
N GLY A 94 6.74 -5.93 -18.16
CA GLY A 94 6.12 -4.60 -18.18
C GLY A 94 4.61 -4.65 -17.91
N ASN A 95 4.10 -3.56 -17.34
CA ASN A 95 2.69 -3.36 -16.96
C ASN A 95 2.15 -4.35 -15.91
N LYS A 96 3.02 -5.11 -15.25
CA LYS A 96 2.62 -6.01 -14.17
C LYS A 96 2.39 -5.29 -12.87
N VAL A 97 1.36 -5.73 -12.15
CA VAL A 97 0.96 -5.19 -10.85
C VAL A 97 1.24 -6.23 -9.77
N ASP A 98 1.94 -5.77 -8.74
CA ASP A 98 2.17 -6.50 -7.51
C ASP A 98 1.51 -5.78 -6.34
N TYR A 99 1.06 -6.54 -5.37
CA TYR A 99 0.37 -6.03 -4.19
C TYR A 99 1.11 -6.41 -2.92
N ILE A 100 1.27 -5.43 -2.04
CA ILE A 100 1.93 -5.58 -0.75
C ILE A 100 0.96 -5.12 0.34
N GLY A 101 0.68 -6.00 1.30
CA GLY A 101 -0.12 -5.70 2.47
C GLY A 101 0.75 -5.34 3.66
N LEU A 102 0.46 -4.20 4.28
CA LEU A 102 1.21 -3.64 5.40
C LEU A 102 0.28 -3.39 6.59
N VAL A 103 0.77 -3.65 7.80
CA VAL A 103 0.09 -3.31 9.06
C VAL A 103 1.00 -2.45 9.93
N TYR A 104 0.51 -1.28 10.36
CA TYR A 104 1.29 -0.41 11.23
C TYR A 104 1.31 -0.90 12.68
N ASN A 105 2.50 -1.23 13.16
CA ASN A 105 2.78 -1.59 14.54
C ASN A 105 3.22 -0.34 15.31
N GLY A 106 2.29 0.25 16.05
CA GLY A 106 2.54 1.48 16.80
C GLY A 106 3.55 1.33 17.94
N ALA A 107 3.70 0.13 18.52
CA ALA A 107 4.68 -0.11 19.57
C ALA A 107 6.11 -0.12 19.01
N ALA A 108 6.29 -0.68 17.81
CA ALA A 108 7.58 -0.70 17.13
C ALA A 108 7.86 0.59 16.33
N GLY A 109 6.82 1.36 15.99
CA GLY A 109 6.93 2.49 15.08
C GLY A 109 7.26 2.07 13.64
N LYS A 110 6.83 0.87 13.22
CA LYS A 110 7.17 0.25 11.93
C LYS A 110 5.93 -0.29 11.22
N PHE A 111 6.02 -0.44 9.91
CA PHE A 111 5.04 -1.16 9.10
C PHE A 111 5.50 -2.60 8.93
N ASP A 112 4.70 -3.54 9.43
CA ASP A 112 4.92 -4.97 9.25
C ASP A 112 4.41 -5.38 7.86
N LEU A 113 5.28 -5.94 7.02
CA LEU A 113 4.90 -6.50 5.72
C LEU A 113 4.34 -7.90 5.95
N ILE A 114 3.04 -8.05 5.74
CA ILE A 114 2.28 -9.27 6.09
C ILE A 114 1.77 -10.05 4.88
N ALA A 115 1.76 -9.42 3.70
CA ALA A 115 1.27 -10.05 2.48
C ALA A 115 2.03 -9.55 1.26
N TYR A 116 2.25 -10.45 0.32
CA TYR A 116 2.89 -10.16 -0.95
C TYR A 116 2.34 -11.10 -2.03
N THR A 117 1.79 -10.53 -3.11
CA THR A 117 1.30 -11.27 -4.29
C THR A 117 1.70 -10.53 -5.56
N ARG A 118 1.95 -11.27 -6.64
CA ARG A 118 2.57 -10.74 -7.86
C ARG A 118 1.90 -11.18 -9.15
N GLY A 119 2.08 -10.40 -10.20
CA GLY A 119 1.92 -10.84 -11.60
C GLY A 119 0.61 -10.51 -12.30
N TYR A 120 -0.24 -9.69 -11.69
CA TYR A 120 -1.52 -9.27 -12.28
C TYR A 120 -1.27 -8.40 -13.52
#